data_AF-A0A1U7X7K1-F1
#
_entry.id   AF-A0A1U7X7K1-F1
#
_cell.length_a   1.000
_cell.length_b   1.000
_cell.length_c   1.000
_cell.angle_alpha   90.00
_cell.angle_beta   90.00
_cell.angle_gamma   90.00
#
_symmetry.space_group_name_H-M   'P 1'
#
loop_
_entity.id
_entity.type
_entity.pdbx_description
1 polymer ?
#
loop_
_entity_poly.entity_id
_entity_poly.type
_entity_poly.pdbx_seq_one_letter_code
_entity_poly.pdbx_strand_id
1 'polypeptide(L)'
;MASALYHQNNPLFHQNNYNYNYFCYSTFLPLKNNNTNYSARLRNTLIKSSRDKNRTVISETSIDNSNSDLGENRVKSPDPDLGPDSDLPSSSSLLDSVSSLLEELKFDGIGWEIMSIALPAALALAADPITSLVDTAFVGHLGSVELAAVGISVSIFNLISKLFNVPLLNVTTSFVAEEQALIAKGRSPDSQRKILLPSVSTSLLLALGLGIAEAVGLSFGSGFLMNTMGISVDSPMRVPAEQFLTMRAFGAPPIVIALAAQGTFRGFKDTKTPLYAVGAGNLLNALLSPILIFPFGLGISGAATAAVISEYLSAFILMWKLNEKVLLIAPDVDVGRFAQYLKSGSLLIGRTLALLITTTLSTAMAAREGPVPMAGHQICVQVWLAVSLLTDALALAGQALLASGVSQGNYGQAREVVYKVLQIGALTGVTLGFSLFVGFEALSGLFSSDSEVLEIARYGTLFVAGSQPINAIAFVLDGLYYGVSDFEFAAYSMAFAFSVTLCKKPPGRKRLEKS
;
A
#
# COMPACT_ATOMS: atom_id res chain seq x y z
N MET A 1 -3.70 -28.28 6.20
CA MET A 1 -4.21 -29.42 7.00
C MET A 1 -5.01 -28.89 8.20
N ALA A 2 -6.13 -28.19 7.92
CA ALA A 2 -7.12 -27.75 8.90
C ALA A 2 -8.44 -27.39 8.17
N SER A 3 -8.93 -28.33 7.33
CA SER A 3 -10.21 -28.18 6.62
C SER A 3 -10.98 -29.51 6.51
N ALA A 4 -10.74 -30.44 7.42
CA ALA A 4 -11.50 -31.67 7.51
C ALA A 4 -11.60 -32.04 8.98
N LEU A 5 -12.73 -31.73 9.61
CA LEU A 5 -13.32 -32.36 10.80
C LEU A 5 -14.48 -31.49 11.35
N TYR A 6 -15.48 -31.19 10.51
CA TYR A 6 -16.75 -30.62 10.99
C TYR A 6 -17.93 -31.19 10.20
N HIS A 7 -18.15 -32.49 10.36
CA HIS A 7 -19.41 -33.13 9.99
C HIS A 7 -19.71 -34.25 10.98
N GLN A 8 -20.49 -33.95 12.02
CA GLN A 8 -21.35 -34.95 12.66
C GLN A 8 -22.50 -34.29 13.44
N ASN A 9 -23.69 -34.42 12.85
CA ASN A 9 -25.02 -34.64 13.44
C ASN A 9 -25.38 -33.98 14.80
N ASN A 10 -26.35 -33.06 14.77
CA ASN A 10 -27.58 -33.22 15.55
C ASN A 10 -28.75 -32.40 14.95
N PRO A 11 -29.93 -33.00 14.73
CA PRO A 11 -31.13 -32.31 14.27
C PRO A 11 -31.95 -31.79 15.46
N LEU A 12 -32.97 -30.97 15.17
CA LEU A 12 -33.96 -30.37 16.10
C LEU A 12 -33.60 -28.96 16.58
N PHE A 13 -34.01 -27.96 15.82
CA PHE A 13 -34.99 -26.94 16.26
C PHE A 13 -35.37 -26.09 15.04
N HIS A 14 -36.40 -26.53 14.34
CA HIS A 14 -37.16 -25.71 13.38
C HIS A 14 -38.30 -25.04 14.16
N GLN A 15 -38.31 -23.71 14.25
CA GLN A 15 -39.45 -22.86 13.87
C GLN A 15 -39.28 -21.41 14.35
N ASN A 16 -39.60 -20.52 13.41
CA ASN A 16 -40.09 -19.14 13.59
C ASN A 16 -39.11 -18.07 14.10
N ASN A 17 -38.47 -17.40 13.14
CA ASN A 17 -38.79 -16.00 12.88
C ASN A 17 -38.42 -15.61 11.44
N TYR A 18 -39.45 -15.45 10.63
CA TYR A 18 -39.39 -14.90 9.28
C TYR A 18 -39.26 -13.37 9.31
N ASN A 19 -38.64 -12.85 8.25
CA ASN A 19 -38.60 -11.46 7.81
C ASN A 19 -37.53 -10.56 8.42
N TYR A 20 -36.32 -10.62 7.83
CA TYR A 20 -35.63 -9.48 7.20
C TYR A 20 -34.42 -10.04 6.42
N ASN A 21 -34.67 -10.64 5.25
CA ASN A 21 -33.62 -11.09 4.33
C ASN A 21 -34.10 -10.95 2.89
N TYR A 22 -34.17 -9.71 2.41
CA TYR A 22 -34.25 -9.40 0.98
C TYR A 22 -33.53 -8.07 0.72
N PHE A 23 -32.20 -8.07 0.90
CA PHE A 23 -31.34 -6.99 0.39
C PHE A 23 -29.89 -7.46 0.24
N CYS A 24 -29.64 -8.55 -0.49
CA CYS A 24 -28.25 -8.95 -0.82
C CYS A 24 -28.05 -9.81 -2.09
N TYR A 25 -29.03 -9.93 -3.00
CA TYR A 25 -28.86 -10.82 -4.16
C TYR A 25 -29.36 -10.31 -5.52
N SER A 26 -29.44 -9.00 -5.75
CA SER A 26 -29.91 -8.48 -7.06
C SER A 26 -29.08 -7.37 -7.70
N THR A 27 -27.77 -7.26 -7.43
CA THR A 27 -26.96 -6.24 -8.11
C THR A 27 -25.53 -6.66 -8.44
N PHE A 28 -25.29 -7.90 -8.88
CA PHE A 28 -24.01 -8.25 -9.54
C PHE A 28 -24.24 -9.33 -10.61
N LEU A 29 -24.78 -8.89 -11.75
CA LEU A 29 -24.61 -9.56 -13.03
C LEU A 29 -23.59 -8.73 -13.82
N PRO A 30 -22.48 -9.30 -14.33
CA PRO A 30 -21.59 -8.55 -15.19
C PRO A 30 -22.34 -8.23 -16.49
N LEU A 31 -22.52 -6.95 -16.77
CA LEU A 31 -22.93 -6.48 -18.09
C LEU A 31 -21.85 -6.89 -19.09
N LYS A 32 -22.09 -8.00 -19.78
CA LYS A 32 -21.43 -8.34 -21.03
C LYS A 32 -21.82 -7.26 -22.04
N ASN A 33 -21.00 -6.22 -22.20
CA ASN A 33 -21.20 -5.27 -23.29
C ASN A 33 -19.92 -5.06 -24.11
N ASN A 34 -20.08 -5.36 -25.40
CA ASN A 34 -19.09 -5.27 -26.45
C ASN A 34 -18.68 -3.82 -26.69
N ASN A 35 -17.41 -3.49 -26.50
CA ASN A 35 -16.84 -2.24 -27.00
C ASN A 35 -15.56 -2.50 -27.79
N THR A 36 -15.71 -3.17 -28.93
CA THR A 36 -14.67 -3.40 -29.94
C THR A 36 -14.34 -2.16 -30.79
N ASN A 37 -14.74 -0.96 -30.38
CA ASN A 37 -14.68 0.24 -31.24
C ASN A 37 -13.67 1.33 -30.83
N TYR A 38 -12.95 1.18 -29.70
CA TYR A 38 -11.85 2.12 -29.37
C TYR A 38 -10.51 1.74 -30.00
N SER A 39 -10.25 0.45 -30.23
CA SER A 39 -9.02 -0.04 -30.89
C SER A 39 -9.03 0.12 -32.42
N ALA A 40 -10.19 0.42 -33.02
CA ALA A 40 -10.32 0.65 -34.46
C ALA A 40 -9.95 2.09 -34.87
N ARG A 41 -10.21 3.08 -34.01
CA ARG A 41 -9.89 4.49 -34.28
C ARG A 41 -8.39 4.80 -34.19
N LEU A 42 -7.64 4.11 -33.32
CA LEU A 42 -6.18 4.23 -33.25
C LEU A 42 -5.47 3.53 -34.41
N ARG A 43 -6.02 2.42 -34.92
CA ARG A 43 -5.44 1.67 -36.06
C ARG A 43 -5.50 2.45 -37.38
N ASN A 44 -6.60 3.15 -37.65
CA ASN A 44 -6.75 3.89 -38.91
C ASN A 44 -5.92 5.17 -39.00
N THR A 45 -5.53 5.76 -37.87
CA THR A 45 -4.68 6.96 -37.86
C THR A 45 -3.19 6.62 -38.04
N LEU A 46 -2.75 5.45 -37.56
CA LEU A 46 -1.36 4.99 -37.70
C LEU A 46 -1.08 4.32 -39.05
N ILE A 47 -2.06 3.66 -39.68
CA ILE A 47 -1.87 2.99 -40.98
C ILE A 47 -1.76 4.00 -42.15
N LYS A 48 -2.25 5.25 -42.00
CA LYS A 48 -2.09 6.28 -43.03
C LYS A 48 -0.72 6.96 -43.05
N SER A 49 0.06 6.89 -41.97
CA SER A 49 1.39 7.53 -41.92
C SER A 49 2.53 6.63 -42.43
N SER A 50 2.28 5.32 -42.60
CA SER A 50 3.34 4.35 -42.95
C SER A 50 3.31 3.88 -44.41
N ARG A 51 2.39 4.40 -45.25
CA ARG A 51 2.21 3.91 -46.63
C ARG A 51 2.90 4.72 -47.73
N ASP A 52 3.57 5.83 -47.40
CA ASP A 52 4.19 6.72 -48.41
C ASP A 52 5.74 6.67 -48.47
N LYS A 53 6.39 5.73 -47.78
CA LYS A 53 7.84 5.54 -47.89
C LYS A 53 8.21 4.07 -47.86
N ASN A 54 8.09 3.40 -49.00
CA ASN A 54 9.07 2.43 -49.52
C ASN A 54 8.47 1.67 -50.71
N ARG A 55 8.71 2.23 -51.89
CA ARG A 55 8.66 1.53 -53.17
C ARG A 55 9.90 2.02 -53.89
N THR A 56 10.87 1.14 -54.17
CA THR A 56 11.56 0.89 -55.45
C THR A 56 12.91 0.16 -55.21
N VAL A 57 13.30 -0.73 -56.13
CA VAL A 57 14.64 -1.34 -56.41
C VAL A 57 14.84 -2.79 -55.89
N ILE A 58 14.52 -3.84 -56.68
CA ILE A 58 15.37 -4.70 -57.59
C ILE A 58 16.15 -5.79 -56.80
N SER A 59 16.32 -7.07 -57.17
CA SER A 59 15.80 -7.99 -58.21
C SER A 59 16.21 -9.43 -57.83
N GLU A 60 15.52 -10.38 -58.46
CA GLU A 60 15.78 -11.81 -58.71
C GLU A 60 17.18 -12.40 -58.44
N THR A 61 17.20 -13.60 -57.85
CA THR A 61 17.89 -14.77 -58.46
C THR A 61 17.37 -16.09 -57.88
N SER A 62 16.97 -16.98 -58.78
CA SER A 62 16.69 -18.40 -58.60
C SER A 62 17.98 -19.23 -58.63
N ILE A 63 17.96 -20.43 -58.02
CA ILE A 63 18.49 -21.69 -58.57
C ILE A 63 18.15 -22.85 -57.61
N ASP A 64 17.70 -23.94 -58.22
CA ASP A 64 17.31 -25.25 -57.70
C ASP A 64 18.41 -26.00 -56.94
N ASN A 65 18.01 -26.91 -56.05
CA ASN A 65 18.33 -28.32 -56.26
C ASN A 65 17.48 -29.27 -55.40
N SER A 66 16.98 -30.30 -56.09
CA SER A 66 16.22 -31.46 -55.65
C SER A 66 17.09 -32.53 -54.98
N ASN A 67 16.46 -33.36 -54.13
CA ASN A 67 16.50 -34.84 -54.08
C ASN A 67 15.86 -35.27 -52.73
N SER A 68 14.61 -35.77 -52.71
CA SER A 68 14.22 -37.18 -52.90
C SER A 68 14.92 -38.14 -51.94
N ASP A 69 14.21 -38.70 -50.95
CA ASP A 69 13.42 -39.94 -51.11
C ASP A 69 13.24 -40.74 -49.79
N LEU A 70 12.02 -41.27 -49.62
CA LEU A 70 11.61 -42.53 -48.96
C LEU A 70 11.85 -42.66 -47.43
N GLY A 71 10.96 -43.17 -46.57
CA GLY A 71 9.76 -43.97 -46.74
C GLY A 71 9.67 -45.00 -45.59
N GLU A 72 8.47 -45.16 -45.01
CA GLU A 72 7.95 -46.33 -44.27
C GLU A 72 8.14 -46.55 -42.74
N ASN A 73 7.03 -46.25 -42.02
CA ASN A 73 6.12 -47.18 -41.32
C ASN A 73 6.57 -48.16 -40.19
N ARG A 74 6.04 -47.86 -38.99
CA ARG A 74 5.29 -48.72 -38.00
C ARG A 74 5.90 -50.05 -37.49
N VAL A 75 5.85 -50.27 -36.17
CA VAL A 75 4.89 -51.17 -35.45
C VAL A 75 5.09 -51.14 -33.91
N LYS A 76 3.95 -51.40 -33.23
CA LYS A 76 3.53 -51.50 -31.82
C LYS A 76 4.41 -52.25 -30.78
N SER A 77 4.15 -51.87 -29.52
CA SER A 77 4.53 -52.42 -28.19
C SER A 77 4.00 -53.84 -27.87
N PRO A 78 4.43 -54.51 -26.77
CA PRO A 78 3.78 -54.36 -25.43
C PRO A 78 4.69 -54.55 -24.17
N ASP A 79 4.30 -53.97 -23.03
CA ASP A 79 4.71 -54.34 -21.64
C ASP A 79 3.80 -55.47 -21.11
N PRO A 80 4.24 -56.31 -20.14
CA PRO A 80 4.01 -56.02 -18.70
C PRO A 80 5.05 -56.62 -17.72
N ASP A 81 5.28 -55.98 -16.56
CA ASP A 81 5.15 -56.64 -15.25
C ASP A 81 5.35 -55.67 -14.06
N LEU A 82 4.45 -55.79 -13.08
CA LEU A 82 4.34 -55.03 -11.83
C LEU A 82 4.96 -55.81 -10.66
N GLY A 83 5.74 -55.12 -9.82
CA GLY A 83 6.13 -55.54 -8.46
C GLY A 83 6.35 -54.29 -7.59
N PRO A 84 6.02 -54.32 -6.27
CA PRO A 84 5.57 -53.12 -5.56
C PRO A 84 6.71 -52.34 -4.91
N ASP A 85 6.86 -51.07 -5.28
CA ASP A 85 7.68 -50.10 -4.55
C ASP A 85 6.95 -49.60 -3.30
N SER A 86 7.59 -49.81 -2.17
CA SER A 86 7.22 -49.24 -0.88
C SER A 86 7.73 -47.80 -0.79
N ASP A 87 6.96 -46.84 -1.29
CA ASP A 87 7.29 -45.42 -1.17
C ASP A 87 6.87 -44.87 0.19
N LEU A 88 7.81 -44.88 1.13
CA LEU A 88 7.86 -43.87 2.19
C LEU A 88 8.24 -42.53 1.54
N PRO A 89 7.52 -41.41 1.76
CA PRO A 89 7.88 -40.14 1.15
C PRO A 89 9.20 -39.65 1.75
N SER A 90 10.28 -39.73 0.97
CA SER A 90 11.60 -39.27 1.35
C SER A 90 11.67 -37.74 1.32
N SER A 91 12.29 -37.19 2.35
CA SER A 91 12.64 -35.77 2.51
C SER A 91 13.51 -35.19 1.37
N SER A 92 13.97 -36.02 0.43
CA SER A 92 14.71 -35.62 -0.77
C SER A 92 13.85 -34.83 -1.76
N SER A 93 12.56 -35.15 -1.90
CA SER A 93 11.65 -34.47 -2.84
C SER A 93 11.49 -32.98 -2.58
N LEU A 94 11.47 -32.57 -1.31
CA LEU A 94 11.42 -31.16 -0.91
C LEU A 94 12.74 -30.46 -1.14
N LEU A 95 13.88 -31.12 -0.87
CA LEU A 95 15.19 -30.54 -1.09
C LEU A 95 15.50 -30.36 -2.58
N ASP A 96 15.09 -31.30 -3.43
CA ASP A 96 15.22 -31.20 -4.89
C ASP A 96 14.27 -30.15 -5.49
N SER A 97 13.07 -29.99 -4.91
CA SER A 97 12.15 -28.90 -5.28
C SER A 97 12.68 -27.54 -4.84
N VAL A 98 13.32 -27.45 -3.67
CA VAL A 98 13.97 -26.23 -3.19
C VAL A 98 15.22 -25.91 -4.02
N SER A 99 16.04 -26.91 -4.39
CA SER A 99 17.24 -26.67 -5.19
C SER A 99 16.91 -26.25 -6.63
N SER A 100 15.88 -26.82 -7.24
CA SER A 100 15.40 -26.40 -8.56
C SER A 100 14.80 -24.99 -8.54
N LEU A 101 14.05 -24.63 -7.49
CA LEU A 101 13.61 -23.25 -7.26
C LEU A 101 14.79 -22.29 -7.04
N LEU A 102 15.84 -22.73 -6.35
CA LEU A 102 17.08 -21.96 -6.14
C LEU A 102 17.91 -21.82 -7.43
N GLU A 103 17.89 -22.79 -8.34
CA GLU A 103 18.52 -22.70 -9.66
C GLU A 103 17.77 -21.75 -10.60
N GLU A 104 16.44 -21.70 -10.52
CA GLU A 104 15.59 -20.77 -11.27
C GLU A 104 15.68 -19.32 -10.73
N LEU A 105 16.10 -19.17 -9.47
CA LEU A 105 16.42 -17.93 -8.77
C LEU A 105 17.78 -17.32 -9.14
N LYS A 106 18.47 -17.82 -10.18
CA LYS A 106 19.67 -17.12 -10.69
C LYS A 106 19.33 -15.65 -10.95
N PHE A 107 20.08 -14.78 -10.27
CA PHE A 107 20.06 -13.34 -10.46
C PHE A 107 20.67 -13.04 -11.84
N ASP A 108 19.88 -13.28 -12.87
CA ASP A 108 20.18 -12.91 -14.24
C ASP A 108 20.23 -11.37 -14.37
N GLY A 109 20.57 -10.85 -15.56
CA GLY A 109 20.68 -9.40 -15.78
C GLY A 109 19.45 -8.59 -15.32
N ILE A 110 18.24 -9.14 -15.51
CA ILE A 110 16.98 -8.53 -15.08
C ILE A 110 16.84 -8.53 -13.55
N GLY A 111 17.26 -9.61 -12.87
CA GLY A 111 17.23 -9.67 -11.40
C GLY A 111 18.14 -8.62 -10.77
N TRP A 112 19.33 -8.42 -11.35
CA TRP A 112 20.25 -7.38 -10.91
C TRP A 112 19.71 -5.97 -11.18
N GLU A 113 19.08 -5.76 -12.33
CA GLU A 113 18.41 -4.49 -12.66
C GLU A 113 17.30 -4.17 -11.65
N ILE A 114 16.44 -5.15 -11.32
CA ILE A 114 15.40 -5.02 -10.28
C ILE A 114 16.03 -4.61 -8.94
N MET A 115 17.07 -5.32 -8.48
CA MET A 115 17.71 -5.03 -7.19
C MET A 115 18.41 -3.66 -7.16
N SER A 116 18.99 -3.23 -8.29
CA SER A 116 19.65 -1.92 -8.40
C SER A 116 18.67 -0.75 -8.22
N ILE A 117 17.38 -0.97 -8.52
CA ILE A 117 16.30 0.00 -8.33
C ILE A 117 15.66 -0.17 -6.94
N ALA A 118 15.37 -1.41 -6.55
CA ALA A 118 14.66 -1.72 -5.32
C ALA A 118 15.49 -1.39 -4.06
N LEU A 119 16.79 -1.64 -4.04
CA LEU A 119 17.61 -1.44 -2.83
C LEU A 119 17.72 0.05 -2.42
N PRO A 120 18.03 1.00 -3.32
CA PRO A 120 17.98 2.42 -2.99
C PRO A 120 16.58 2.89 -2.61
N ALA A 121 15.53 2.39 -3.28
CA ALA A 121 14.15 2.72 -2.95
C ALA A 121 13.77 2.21 -1.54
N ALA A 122 14.21 1.02 -1.15
CA ALA A 122 13.96 0.46 0.18
C ALA A 122 14.60 1.32 1.27
N LEU A 123 15.85 1.75 1.08
CA LEU A 123 16.53 2.64 2.02
C LEU A 123 15.80 3.99 2.14
N ALA A 124 15.31 4.53 1.04
CA ALA A 124 14.54 5.78 1.03
C ALA A 124 13.19 5.64 1.74
N LEU A 125 12.49 4.52 1.54
CA LEU A 125 11.16 4.25 2.12
C LEU A 125 11.22 3.75 3.57
N ALA A 126 12.37 3.28 4.05
CA ALA A 126 12.53 2.77 5.40
C ALA A 126 12.49 3.85 6.49
N ALA A 127 12.74 5.12 6.15
CA ALA A 127 12.81 6.20 7.13
C ALA A 127 11.49 6.40 7.93
N ASP A 128 10.35 6.42 7.23
CA ASP A 128 9.01 6.55 7.81
C ASP A 128 8.69 5.40 8.80
N PRO A 129 8.75 4.11 8.39
CA PRO A 129 8.42 3.00 9.29
C PRO A 129 9.41 2.86 10.44
N ILE A 130 10.71 3.12 10.24
CA ILE A 130 11.68 3.10 11.35
C ILE A 130 11.29 4.12 12.42
N THR A 131 10.94 5.34 12.00
CA THR A 131 10.50 6.39 12.93
C THR A 131 9.21 5.99 13.66
N SER A 132 8.26 5.38 12.94
CA SER A 132 7.02 4.87 13.54
C SER A 132 7.28 3.76 14.58
N LEU A 133 8.24 2.87 14.31
CA LEU A 133 8.65 1.84 15.29
C LEU A 133 9.29 2.47 16.53
N VAL A 134 10.15 3.47 16.34
CA VAL A 134 10.80 4.19 17.45
C VAL A 134 9.76 4.90 18.33
N ASP A 135 8.79 5.60 17.74
CA ASP A 135 7.69 6.24 18.47
C ASP A 135 6.84 5.22 19.23
N THR A 136 6.51 4.10 18.58
CA THR A 136 5.75 3.00 19.20
C THR A 136 6.52 2.42 20.38
N ALA A 137 7.84 2.27 20.27
CA ALA A 137 8.69 1.75 21.34
C ALA A 137 8.75 2.69 22.55
N PHE A 138 8.92 3.99 22.33
CA PHE A 138 8.94 4.95 23.43
C PHE A 138 7.59 5.09 24.12
N VAL A 139 6.49 5.12 23.36
CA VAL A 139 5.14 5.15 23.93
C VAL A 139 4.83 3.84 24.68
N GLY A 140 5.26 2.69 24.16
CA GLY A 140 5.01 1.40 24.80
C GLY A 140 5.75 1.18 26.12
N HIS A 141 6.80 1.96 26.39
CA HIS A 141 7.46 2.03 27.69
C HIS A 141 6.76 2.95 28.70
N LEU A 142 5.79 3.77 28.29
CA LEU A 142 4.94 4.51 29.24
C LEU A 142 3.92 3.57 29.91
N GLY A 143 3.37 2.64 29.13
CA GLY A 143 2.38 1.69 29.61
C GLY A 143 1.50 1.14 28.49
N SER A 144 0.76 0.09 28.81
CA SER A 144 -0.17 -0.58 27.88
C SER A 144 -1.37 0.30 27.55
N VAL A 145 -1.84 1.12 28.49
CA VAL A 145 -2.95 2.07 28.28
C VAL A 145 -2.55 3.15 27.28
N GLU A 146 -1.36 3.70 27.42
CA GLU A 146 -0.78 4.73 26.56
C GLU A 146 -0.56 4.20 25.15
N LEU A 147 0.02 3.01 25.01
CA LEU A 147 0.25 2.38 23.71
C LEU A 147 -1.06 2.07 22.98
N ALA A 148 -2.06 1.56 23.70
CA ALA A 148 -3.39 1.32 23.15
C ALA A 148 -4.06 2.62 22.69
N ALA A 149 -4.01 3.65 23.53
CA ALA A 149 -4.57 4.97 23.24
C ALA A 149 -3.95 5.59 21.99
N VAL A 150 -2.62 5.60 21.89
CA VAL A 150 -1.90 6.11 20.71
C VAL A 150 -2.24 5.30 19.47
N GLY A 151 -2.30 3.97 19.55
CA GLY A 151 -2.62 3.11 18.41
C GLY A 151 -3.99 3.40 17.80
N ILE A 152 -5.01 3.54 18.66
CA ILE A 152 -6.38 3.89 18.23
C ILE A 152 -6.39 5.28 17.59
N SER A 153 -5.80 6.27 18.25
CA SER A 153 -5.81 7.66 17.78
C SER A 153 -5.06 7.81 16.46
N VAL A 154 -3.92 7.15 16.29
CA VAL A 154 -3.18 7.11 15.02
C VAL A 154 -3.99 6.42 13.93
N SER A 155 -4.72 5.34 14.24
CA SER A 155 -5.60 4.68 13.26
C SER A 155 -6.71 5.60 12.77
N ILE A 156 -7.38 6.33 13.67
CA ILE A 156 -8.42 7.32 13.33
C ILE A 156 -7.83 8.46 12.49
N PHE A 157 -6.72 9.03 12.96
CA PHE A 157 -6.02 10.10 12.25
C PHE A 157 -5.64 9.66 10.83
N ASN A 158 -5.03 8.48 10.69
CA ASN A 158 -4.63 7.95 9.39
C ASN A 158 -5.82 7.69 8.48
N LEU A 159 -6.95 7.17 9.00
CA LEU A 159 -8.15 6.97 8.20
C LEU A 159 -8.68 8.29 7.64
N ILE A 160 -8.85 9.30 8.50
CA ILE A 160 -9.40 10.61 8.12
C ILE A 160 -8.43 11.34 7.19
N SER A 161 -7.17 11.49 7.59
CA SER A 161 -6.20 12.23 6.79
C SER A 161 -5.91 11.55 5.47
N LYS A 162 -5.77 10.22 5.40
CA LYS A 162 -5.55 9.57 4.08
C LYS A 162 -6.80 9.58 3.19
N LEU A 163 -8.01 9.57 3.77
CA LEU A 163 -9.26 9.68 3.01
C LEU A 163 -9.31 10.98 2.20
N PHE A 164 -8.92 12.11 2.79
CA PHE A 164 -8.99 13.40 2.11
C PHE A 164 -7.69 13.80 1.39
N ASN A 165 -6.53 13.39 1.92
CA ASN A 165 -5.23 13.85 1.40
C ASN A 165 -4.74 13.09 0.17
N VAL A 166 -5.04 11.79 0.05
CA VAL A 166 -4.63 11.00 -1.14
C VAL A 166 -5.25 11.53 -2.43
N PRO A 167 -6.57 11.82 -2.50
CA PRO A 167 -7.15 12.49 -3.66
C PRO A 167 -6.46 13.83 -3.97
N LEU A 168 -6.23 14.66 -2.95
CA LEU A 168 -5.63 15.98 -3.12
C LEU A 168 -4.21 15.90 -3.70
N LEU A 169 -3.38 14.98 -3.19
CA LEU A 169 -2.03 14.72 -3.71
C LEU A 169 -2.05 14.36 -5.20
N ASN A 170 -2.91 13.41 -5.58
CA ASN A 170 -2.99 12.90 -6.96
C ASN A 170 -3.47 13.97 -7.94
N VAL A 171 -4.48 14.74 -7.54
CA VAL A 171 -5.01 15.85 -8.33
C VAL A 171 -3.96 16.95 -8.50
N THR A 172 -3.29 17.33 -7.41
CA THR A 172 -2.22 18.36 -7.44
C THR A 172 -1.08 17.95 -8.36
N THR A 173 -0.61 16.70 -8.26
CA THR A 173 0.46 16.17 -9.10
C THR A 173 0.10 16.24 -10.58
N SER A 174 -1.14 15.88 -10.92
CA SER A 174 -1.62 15.84 -12.30
C SER A 174 -1.75 17.24 -12.90
N PHE A 175 -2.36 18.19 -12.16
CA PHE A 175 -2.51 19.57 -12.63
C PHE A 175 -1.16 20.26 -12.86
N VAL A 176 -0.24 20.13 -11.92
CA VAL A 176 1.09 20.73 -12.04
C VAL A 176 1.87 20.12 -13.21
N ALA A 177 1.81 18.80 -13.38
CA ALA A 177 2.46 18.12 -14.51
C ALA A 177 1.89 18.56 -15.87
N GLU A 178 0.56 18.67 -15.97
CA GLU A 178 -0.13 19.13 -17.18
C GLU A 178 0.26 20.57 -17.54
N GLU A 179 0.20 21.48 -16.57
CA GLU A 179 0.52 22.89 -16.76
C GLU A 179 2.00 23.10 -17.12
N GLN A 180 2.91 22.37 -16.47
CA GLN A 180 4.34 22.39 -16.79
C GLN A 180 4.62 21.89 -18.22
N ALA A 181 3.92 20.86 -18.68
CA ALA A 181 4.05 20.35 -20.04
C ALA A 181 3.55 21.34 -21.10
N LEU A 182 2.48 22.09 -20.80
CA LEU A 182 1.97 23.17 -21.67
C LEU A 182 2.96 24.33 -21.76
N ILE A 183 3.54 24.76 -20.63
CA ILE A 183 4.56 25.83 -20.61
C ILE A 183 5.83 25.40 -21.37
N ALA A 184 6.25 24.14 -21.22
CA ALA A 184 7.43 23.59 -21.92
C ALA A 184 7.25 23.55 -23.46
N LYS A 185 6.03 23.37 -23.96
CA LYS A 185 5.73 23.44 -25.41
C LYS A 185 5.76 24.87 -25.96
N GLY A 186 5.70 25.89 -25.10
CA GLY A 186 5.61 27.30 -25.49
C GLY A 186 6.83 28.17 -25.16
N ARG A 187 7.90 27.64 -24.54
CA ARG A 187 9.08 28.44 -24.14
C ARG A 187 10.39 27.94 -24.76
N SER A 188 11.22 28.90 -25.19
CA SER A 188 12.65 28.73 -25.47
C SER A 188 13.45 28.52 -24.17
N PRO A 189 14.61 27.83 -24.18
CA PRO A 189 15.25 27.25 -22.99
C PRO A 189 15.88 28.23 -21.98
N ASP A 190 15.75 29.55 -22.17
CA ASP A 190 16.65 30.51 -21.53
C ASP A 190 15.87 31.59 -20.77
N SER A 191 15.43 31.26 -19.55
CA SER A 191 15.13 32.22 -18.48
C SER A 191 14.95 31.48 -17.15
N GLN A 192 15.91 31.59 -16.23
CA GLN A 192 15.76 31.28 -14.80
C GLN A 192 14.78 32.27 -14.13
N ARG A 193 13.51 32.26 -14.53
CA ARG A 193 12.43 32.97 -13.82
C ARG A 193 11.55 31.96 -13.09
N LYS A 194 11.11 32.30 -11.88
CA LYS A 194 10.11 31.54 -11.13
C LYS A 194 8.95 31.17 -12.06
N ILE A 195 8.52 29.92 -12.00
CA ILE A 195 7.44 29.43 -12.85
C ILE A 195 6.13 29.99 -12.28
N LEU A 196 5.30 30.61 -13.11
CA LEU A 196 3.96 31.06 -12.71
C LEU A 196 3.02 29.87 -12.90
N LEU A 197 2.51 29.31 -11.80
CA LEU A 197 1.59 28.17 -11.81
C LEU A 197 0.43 28.45 -10.84
N PRO A 198 -0.67 29.06 -11.30
CA PRO A 198 -1.89 29.25 -10.52
C PRO A 198 -2.39 27.95 -9.88
N SER A 199 -2.21 26.80 -10.53
CA SER A 199 -2.59 25.48 -9.99
C SER A 199 -1.90 25.16 -8.66
N VAL A 200 -0.66 25.60 -8.48
CA VAL A 200 0.10 25.41 -7.23
C VAL A 200 -0.52 26.23 -6.11
N SER A 201 -0.80 27.51 -6.35
CA SER A 201 -1.49 28.38 -5.38
C SER A 201 -2.86 27.83 -4.99
N THR A 202 -3.65 27.37 -5.97
CA THR A 202 -4.97 26.77 -5.71
C THR A 202 -4.85 25.49 -4.88
N SER A 203 -3.91 24.61 -5.21
CA SER A 203 -3.70 23.37 -4.45
C SER A 203 -3.29 23.62 -3.00
N LEU A 204 -2.42 24.62 -2.76
CA LEU A 204 -1.98 25.01 -1.42
C LEU A 204 -3.10 25.66 -0.60
N LEU A 205 -3.95 26.48 -1.23
CA LEU A 205 -5.10 27.08 -0.56
C LEU A 205 -6.12 26.00 -0.16
N LEU A 206 -6.42 25.06 -1.07
CA LEU A 206 -7.29 23.92 -0.79
C LEU A 206 -6.69 23.03 0.31
N ALA A 207 -5.38 22.78 0.26
CA ALA A 207 -4.66 22.02 1.28
C ALA A 207 -4.75 22.67 2.67
N LEU A 208 -4.56 23.99 2.75
CA LEU A 208 -4.69 24.73 4.00
C LEU A 208 -6.13 24.66 4.54
N GLY A 209 -7.13 24.92 3.69
CA GLY A 209 -8.53 24.85 4.08
C GLY A 209 -8.96 23.47 4.56
N LEU A 210 -8.57 22.42 3.82
CA LEU A 210 -8.81 21.03 4.19
C LEU A 210 -8.11 20.65 5.49
N GLY A 211 -6.82 21.00 5.63
CA GLY A 211 -6.05 20.68 6.83
C GLY A 211 -6.58 21.38 8.08
N ILE A 212 -7.06 22.62 7.97
CA ILE A 212 -7.76 23.29 9.07
C ILE A 212 -9.08 22.58 9.38
N ALA A 213 -9.86 22.21 8.37
CA ALA A 213 -11.11 21.48 8.57
C ALA A 213 -10.89 20.12 9.25
N GLU A 214 -9.83 19.38 8.86
CA GLU A 214 -9.40 18.15 9.53
C GLU A 214 -9.00 18.41 10.98
N ALA A 215 -8.19 19.44 11.24
CA ALA A 215 -7.75 19.78 12.60
C ALA A 215 -8.96 20.05 13.52
N VAL A 216 -9.92 20.84 13.04
CA VAL A 216 -11.16 21.16 13.78
C VAL A 216 -12.00 19.88 13.95
N GLY A 217 -12.22 19.13 12.88
CA GLY A 217 -13.04 17.91 12.91
C GLY A 217 -12.47 16.83 13.84
N LEU A 218 -11.17 16.63 13.84
CA LEU A 218 -10.48 15.67 14.71
C LEU A 218 -10.45 16.13 16.17
N SER A 219 -10.24 17.42 16.42
CA SER A 219 -10.19 17.99 17.79
C SER A 219 -11.57 17.92 18.46
N PHE A 220 -12.59 18.48 17.82
CA PHE A 220 -13.94 18.53 18.38
C PHE A 220 -14.71 17.21 18.22
N GLY A 221 -14.36 16.40 17.22
CA GLY A 221 -14.97 15.10 16.95
C GLY A 221 -14.33 13.93 17.69
N SER A 222 -13.24 14.15 18.43
CA SER A 222 -12.45 13.09 19.10
C SER A 222 -13.33 12.14 19.92
N GLY A 223 -14.21 12.65 20.78
CA GLY A 223 -15.10 11.82 21.59
C GLY A 223 -16.12 11.00 20.78
N PHE A 224 -16.65 11.56 19.68
CA PHE A 224 -17.52 10.82 18.76
C PHE A 224 -16.75 9.71 18.05
N LEU A 225 -15.53 9.99 17.60
CA LEU A 225 -14.67 9.02 16.93
C LEU A 225 -14.23 7.88 17.87
N MET A 226 -14.00 8.16 19.15
CA MET A 226 -13.77 7.09 20.14
C MET A 226 -15.00 6.19 20.34
N ASN A 227 -16.21 6.76 20.28
CA ASN A 227 -17.45 5.99 20.35
C ASN A 227 -17.63 5.08 19.14
N THR A 228 -17.28 5.54 17.93
CA THR A 228 -17.40 4.72 16.71
C THR A 228 -16.40 3.55 16.70
N MET A 229 -15.20 3.74 17.27
CA MET A 229 -14.26 2.63 17.53
C MET A 229 -14.81 1.63 18.56
N GLY A 230 -15.79 2.03 19.37
CA GLY A 230 -16.47 1.17 20.35
C GLY A 230 -15.82 1.17 21.73
N ILE A 231 -15.11 2.25 22.07
CA ILE A 231 -14.43 2.42 23.35
C ILE A 231 -15.45 2.93 24.38
N SER A 232 -15.61 2.19 25.49
CA SER A 232 -16.49 2.61 26.58
C SER A 232 -16.00 3.90 27.24
N VAL A 233 -16.94 4.69 27.78
CA VAL A 233 -16.62 5.92 28.51
C VAL A 233 -15.74 5.63 29.74
N ASP A 234 -15.96 4.48 30.39
CA ASP A 234 -15.20 4.04 31.56
C ASP A 234 -13.85 3.41 31.22
N SER A 235 -13.49 3.30 29.93
CA SER A 235 -12.22 2.70 29.54
C SER A 235 -11.04 3.60 29.94
N PRO A 236 -10.00 3.08 30.60
CA PRO A 236 -8.84 3.88 31.01
C PRO A 236 -8.07 4.47 29.83
N MET A 237 -8.19 3.88 28.63
CA MET A 237 -7.52 4.38 27.42
C MET A 237 -8.26 5.51 26.71
N ARG A 238 -9.51 5.81 27.10
CA ARG A 238 -10.34 6.79 26.39
C ARG A 238 -9.79 8.21 26.49
N VAL A 239 -9.56 8.70 27.71
CA VAL A 239 -9.06 10.07 27.93
C VAL A 239 -7.68 10.26 27.30
N PRO A 240 -6.71 9.35 27.49
CA PRO A 240 -5.43 9.42 26.78
C PRO A 240 -5.57 9.41 25.26
N ALA A 241 -6.50 8.62 24.69
CA ALA A 241 -6.71 8.57 23.25
C ALA A 241 -7.27 9.90 22.71
N GLU A 242 -8.28 10.48 23.36
CA GLU A 242 -8.85 11.77 22.99
C GLU A 242 -7.80 12.89 23.09
N GLN A 243 -7.00 12.89 24.15
CA GLN A 243 -5.91 13.85 24.35
C GLN A 243 -4.86 13.74 23.23
N PHE A 244 -4.39 12.52 22.93
CA PHE A 244 -3.45 12.29 21.85
C PHE A 244 -4.02 12.72 20.50
N LEU A 245 -5.26 12.33 20.19
CA LEU A 245 -5.90 12.65 18.91
C LEU A 245 -6.07 14.16 18.73
N THR A 246 -6.46 14.87 19.78
CA THR A 246 -6.63 16.32 19.76
C THR A 246 -5.30 17.03 19.55
N MET A 247 -4.24 16.60 20.24
CA MET A 247 -2.89 17.14 20.00
C MET A 247 -2.41 16.83 18.59
N ARG A 248 -2.64 15.60 18.11
CA ARG A 248 -2.25 15.14 16.78
C ARG A 248 -2.98 15.89 15.66
N ALA A 249 -4.20 16.35 15.91
CA ALA A 249 -5.02 17.10 14.96
C ALA A 249 -4.34 18.41 14.51
N PHE A 250 -3.54 19.04 15.36
CA PHE A 250 -2.74 20.22 14.97
C PHE A 250 -1.65 19.92 13.93
N GLY A 251 -1.34 18.65 13.70
CA GLY A 251 -0.47 18.19 12.63
C GLY A 251 -1.17 18.01 11.27
N ALA A 252 -2.51 18.03 11.24
CA ALA A 252 -3.25 17.93 9.99
C ALA A 252 -2.96 19.10 9.01
N PRO A 253 -2.96 20.38 9.43
CA PRO A 253 -2.63 21.47 8.51
C PRO A 253 -1.26 21.35 7.84
N PRO A 254 -0.13 21.16 8.56
CA PRO A 254 1.17 21.02 7.91
C PRO A 254 1.28 19.74 7.08
N ILE A 255 0.70 18.61 7.48
CA ILE A 255 0.79 17.38 6.68
C ILE A 255 0.08 17.52 5.32
N VAL A 256 -1.10 18.16 5.28
CA VAL A 256 -1.86 18.36 4.03
C VAL A 256 -1.11 19.33 3.10
N ILE A 257 -0.55 20.42 3.66
CA ILE A 257 0.29 21.37 2.91
C ILE A 257 1.53 20.68 2.35
N ALA A 258 2.21 19.90 3.18
CA ALA A 258 3.38 19.13 2.76
C ALA A 258 3.03 18.18 1.62
N LEU A 259 1.87 17.50 1.67
CA LEU A 259 1.43 16.60 0.60
C LEU A 259 1.15 17.37 -0.71
N ALA A 260 0.47 18.52 -0.67
CA ALA A 260 0.27 19.34 -1.87
C ALA A 260 1.60 19.82 -2.47
N ALA A 261 2.54 20.25 -1.63
CA ALA A 261 3.89 20.61 -2.07
C ALA A 261 4.65 19.41 -2.66
N GLN A 262 4.56 18.23 -2.04
CA GLN A 262 5.14 17.00 -2.57
C GLN A 262 4.57 16.64 -3.95
N GLY A 263 3.25 16.73 -4.13
CA GLY A 263 2.60 16.50 -5.42
C GLY A 263 3.11 17.48 -6.48
N THR A 264 3.33 18.74 -6.10
CA THR A 264 3.91 19.77 -6.96
C THR A 264 5.34 19.44 -7.38
N PHE A 265 6.22 19.07 -6.43
CA PHE A 265 7.59 18.67 -6.73
C PHE A 265 7.66 17.40 -7.58
N ARG A 266 6.79 16.41 -7.31
CA ARG A 266 6.67 15.20 -8.14
C ARG A 266 6.21 15.54 -9.56
N GLY A 267 5.30 16.49 -9.73
CA GLY A 267 4.90 17.04 -11.03
C GLY A 267 6.06 17.69 -11.77
N PHE A 268 6.98 18.36 -11.05
CA PHE A 268 8.25 18.85 -11.59
C PHE A 268 9.31 17.77 -11.83
N LYS A 269 9.00 16.50 -11.57
CA LYS A 269 9.94 15.37 -11.60
C LYS A 269 11.09 15.49 -10.60
N ASP A 270 10.94 16.30 -9.55
CA ASP A 270 11.87 16.40 -8.43
C ASP A 270 11.39 15.54 -7.26
N THR A 271 11.93 14.33 -7.17
CA THR A 271 11.60 13.38 -6.09
C THR A 271 12.55 13.49 -4.90
N LYS A 272 13.70 14.17 -5.04
CA LYS A 272 14.72 14.29 -4.00
C LYS A 272 14.34 15.31 -2.94
N THR A 273 13.79 16.45 -3.36
CA THR A 273 13.38 17.51 -2.41
C THR A 273 12.32 17.02 -1.41
N PRO A 274 11.23 16.35 -1.85
CA PRO A 274 10.30 15.64 -0.96
C PRO A 274 10.97 14.70 0.04
N LEU A 275 11.86 13.83 -0.45
CA LEU A 275 12.50 12.80 0.36
C LEU A 275 13.34 13.41 1.49
N TYR A 276 14.16 14.43 1.20
CA TYR A 276 14.97 15.08 2.22
C TYR A 276 14.14 15.85 3.25
N ALA A 277 13.05 16.49 2.84
CA ALA A 277 12.18 17.22 3.76
C ALA A 277 11.49 16.26 4.76
N VAL A 278 10.92 15.16 4.26
CA VAL A 278 10.29 14.14 5.10
C VAL A 278 11.32 13.44 5.98
N GLY A 279 12.49 13.09 5.43
CA GLY A 279 13.58 12.49 6.20
C GLY A 279 14.07 13.38 7.34
N ALA A 280 14.19 14.69 7.10
CA ALA A 280 14.55 15.66 8.14
C ALA A 280 13.48 15.77 9.24
N GLY A 281 12.20 15.77 8.85
CA GLY A 281 11.08 15.74 9.79
C GLY A 281 11.08 14.47 10.65
N ASN A 282 11.19 13.30 10.02
CA ASN A 282 11.24 12.02 10.73
C ASN A 282 12.43 11.92 11.69
N LEU A 283 13.60 12.40 11.28
CA LEU A 283 14.77 12.45 12.15
C LEU A 283 14.51 13.37 13.35
N LEU A 284 13.92 14.55 13.13
CA LEU A 284 13.55 15.43 14.22
C LEU A 284 12.54 14.76 15.15
N ASN A 285 11.55 14.04 14.61
CA ASN A 285 10.55 13.33 15.39
C ASN A 285 11.20 12.27 16.29
N ALA A 286 12.04 11.40 15.70
CA ALA A 286 12.75 10.35 16.43
C ALA A 286 13.64 10.89 17.56
N LEU A 287 14.19 12.10 17.41
CA LEU A 287 14.98 12.77 18.44
C LEU A 287 14.11 13.47 19.50
N LEU A 288 13.05 14.13 19.07
CA LEU A 288 12.22 14.97 19.93
C LEU A 288 11.22 14.16 20.76
N SER A 289 10.73 13.02 20.23
CA SER A 289 9.85 12.08 20.92
C SER A 289 10.39 11.69 22.30
N PRO A 290 11.56 11.05 22.45
CA PRO A 290 12.06 10.64 23.76
C PRO A 290 12.33 11.82 24.70
N ILE A 291 12.76 12.96 24.16
CA ILE A 291 13.02 14.18 24.94
C ILE A 291 11.73 14.70 25.57
N LEU A 292 10.66 14.83 24.78
CA LEU A 292 9.39 15.36 25.26
C LEU A 292 8.63 14.35 26.14
N ILE A 293 8.75 13.05 25.84
CA ILE A 293 8.09 11.99 26.59
C ILE A 293 8.67 11.88 28.02
N PHE A 294 10.00 11.75 28.16
CA PHE A 294 10.62 11.40 29.44
C PHE A 294 11.13 12.63 30.23
N PRO A 295 12.18 13.38 29.81
CA PRO A 295 12.66 14.57 30.54
C PRO A 295 11.60 15.62 30.85
N PHE A 296 10.73 15.95 29.89
CA PHE A 296 9.67 16.95 30.08
C PHE A 296 8.40 16.35 30.71
N GLY A 297 8.33 15.03 30.87
CA GLY A 297 7.20 14.34 31.50
C GLY A 297 5.87 14.53 30.77
N LEU A 298 5.87 14.84 29.47
CA LEU A 298 4.63 15.07 28.71
C LEU A 298 3.94 13.76 28.28
N GLY A 299 4.58 12.60 28.49
CA GLY A 299 4.04 11.29 28.18
C GLY A 299 3.56 11.21 26.72
N ILE A 300 2.34 10.69 26.50
CA ILE A 300 1.73 10.60 25.17
C ILE A 300 1.55 11.95 24.47
N SER A 301 1.37 13.05 25.22
CA SER A 301 1.28 14.39 24.62
C SER A 301 2.63 14.84 24.08
N GLY A 302 3.73 14.39 24.68
CA GLY A 302 5.08 14.59 24.18
C GLY A 302 5.28 13.95 22.81
N ALA A 303 4.84 12.69 22.65
CA ALA A 303 4.89 11.97 21.37
C ALA A 303 4.06 12.68 20.28
N ALA A 304 2.83 13.09 20.60
CA ALA A 304 2.00 13.85 19.65
C ALA A 304 2.65 15.19 19.26
N THR A 305 3.20 15.91 20.24
CA THR A 305 3.84 17.22 20.02
C THR A 305 5.10 17.09 19.16
N ALA A 306 5.92 16.05 19.38
CA ALA A 306 7.10 15.76 18.57
C ALA A 306 6.73 15.53 17.10
N ALA A 307 5.69 14.73 16.85
CA ALA A 307 5.18 14.49 15.51
C ALA A 307 4.69 15.78 14.84
N VAL A 308 3.88 16.58 15.55
CA VAL A 308 3.35 17.85 15.02
C VAL A 308 4.48 18.82 14.65
N ILE A 309 5.46 19.04 15.54
CA ILE A 309 6.61 19.91 15.28
C ILE A 309 7.39 19.46 14.04
N SER A 310 7.57 18.15 13.89
CA SER A 310 8.29 17.53 12.79
C SER A 310 7.56 17.66 11.44
N GLU A 311 6.23 17.62 11.46
CA GLU A 311 5.40 17.89 10.28
C GLU A 311 5.47 19.36 9.87
N TYR A 312 5.45 20.29 10.85
CA TYR A 312 5.67 21.70 10.58
C TYR A 312 7.04 21.96 9.96
N LEU A 313 8.10 21.31 10.44
CA LEU A 313 9.43 21.40 9.83
C LEU A 313 9.41 20.88 8.38
N SER A 314 8.80 19.72 8.13
CA SER A 314 8.71 19.13 6.80
C SER A 314 7.97 20.06 5.82
N ALA A 315 6.81 20.58 6.25
CA ALA A 315 6.03 21.54 5.49
C ALA A 315 6.81 22.83 5.23
N PHE A 316 7.53 23.34 6.24
CA PHE A 316 8.35 24.53 6.10
C PHE A 316 9.47 24.36 5.07
N ILE A 317 10.24 23.27 5.12
CA ILE A 317 11.31 22.97 4.16
C ILE A 317 10.75 22.91 2.74
N LEU A 318 9.62 22.24 2.55
CA LEU A 318 8.97 22.11 1.24
C LEU A 318 8.47 23.45 0.72
N MET A 319 7.81 24.24 1.57
CA MET A 319 7.30 25.57 1.19
C MET A 319 8.43 26.54 0.88
N TRP A 320 9.53 26.49 1.64
CA TRP A 320 10.75 27.26 1.37
C TRP A 320 11.31 26.93 -0.02
N LYS A 321 11.52 25.64 -0.29
CA LYS A 321 12.02 25.17 -1.60
C LYS A 321 11.06 25.46 -2.74
N LEU A 322 9.76 25.48 -2.46
CA LEU A 322 8.74 25.76 -3.46
C LEU A 322 8.73 27.26 -3.81
N ASN A 323 8.88 28.15 -2.82
CA ASN A 323 8.99 29.58 -3.04
C ASN A 323 10.23 29.97 -3.86
N GLU A 324 11.32 29.19 -3.79
CA GLU A 324 12.48 29.37 -4.68
C GLU A 324 12.14 29.09 -6.16
N LYS A 325 11.20 28.17 -6.44
CA LYS A 325 10.88 27.69 -7.81
C LYS A 325 9.63 28.32 -8.44
N VAL A 326 8.63 28.68 -7.63
CA VAL A 326 7.29 29.09 -8.10
C VAL A 326 6.94 30.47 -7.56
N LEU A 327 6.34 31.30 -8.41
CA LEU A 327 5.71 32.55 -7.97
C LEU A 327 4.25 32.26 -7.62
N LEU A 328 3.89 32.42 -6.34
CA LEU A 328 2.51 32.23 -5.89
C LEU A 328 1.66 33.43 -6.34
N ILE A 329 0.62 33.18 -7.12
CA ILE A 329 -0.35 34.18 -7.61
C ILE A 329 -1.72 33.90 -6.97
N ALA A 330 -2.64 34.85 -7.09
CA ALA A 330 -4.05 34.65 -6.78
C ALA A 330 -4.58 33.34 -7.40
N PRO A 331 -5.22 32.47 -6.60
CA PRO A 331 -5.71 31.18 -7.05
C PRO A 331 -6.89 31.36 -8.01
N ASP A 332 -6.88 30.59 -9.10
CA ASP A 332 -8.06 30.37 -9.95
C ASP A 332 -8.60 28.98 -9.61
N VAL A 333 -9.80 28.93 -9.03
CA VAL A 333 -10.38 27.69 -8.48
C VAL A 333 -11.38 27.13 -9.49
N ASP A 334 -10.92 26.24 -10.37
CA ASP A 334 -11.82 25.47 -11.24
C ASP A 334 -12.30 24.19 -10.53
N VAL A 335 -13.39 24.32 -9.78
CA VAL A 335 -14.05 23.22 -9.05
C VAL A 335 -14.54 22.11 -10.00
N GLY A 336 -14.92 22.47 -11.24
CA GLY A 336 -15.39 21.50 -12.23
C GLY A 336 -14.27 20.56 -12.68
N ARG A 337 -13.09 21.13 -12.95
CA ARG A 337 -11.90 20.35 -13.30
C ARG A 337 -11.45 19.47 -12.14
N PHE A 338 -11.47 19.98 -10.91
CA PHE A 338 -11.17 19.19 -9.70
C PHE A 338 -12.08 17.97 -9.55
N ALA A 339 -13.40 18.16 -9.71
CA ALA A 339 -14.38 17.06 -9.64
C ALA A 339 -14.19 16.01 -10.75
N GLN A 340 -13.84 16.45 -11.96
CA GLN A 340 -13.55 15.56 -13.07
C GLN A 340 -12.31 14.69 -12.80
N TYR A 341 -11.25 15.26 -12.23
CA TYR A 341 -10.05 14.51 -11.87
C TYR A 341 -10.27 13.56 -10.69
N LEU A 342 -11.05 13.97 -9.68
CA LEU A 342 -11.52 13.08 -8.61
C LEU A 342 -12.28 11.87 -9.16
N LYS A 343 -13.14 12.10 -10.15
CA LYS A 343 -13.88 11.02 -10.84
C LYS A 343 -12.91 10.06 -11.55
N SER A 344 -11.89 10.59 -12.24
CA SER A 344 -10.86 9.80 -12.91
C SER A 344 -9.98 9.00 -11.93
N GLY A 345 -9.72 9.52 -10.72
CA GLY A 345 -8.94 8.85 -9.66
C GLY A 345 -9.78 8.01 -8.68
N SER A 346 -11.09 7.93 -8.88
CA SER A 346 -12.03 7.34 -7.91
C SER A 346 -11.77 5.87 -7.61
N LEU A 347 -11.27 5.09 -8.58
CA LEU A 347 -10.92 3.69 -8.41
C LEU A 347 -9.76 3.51 -7.40
N LEU A 348 -8.71 4.33 -7.51
CA LEU A 348 -7.56 4.30 -6.59
C LEU A 348 -7.95 4.74 -5.17
N ILE A 349 -8.86 5.71 -5.08
CA ILE A 349 -9.42 6.16 -3.81
C ILE A 349 -10.24 5.03 -3.17
N GLY A 350 -11.09 4.36 -3.94
CA GLY A 350 -11.88 3.21 -3.49
C GLY A 350 -11.01 2.07 -2.96
N ARG A 351 -9.94 1.71 -3.69
CA ARG A 351 -8.93 0.75 -3.25
C ARG A 351 -8.31 1.15 -1.90
N THR A 352 -7.83 2.38 -1.81
CA THR A 352 -7.17 2.89 -0.60
C THR A 352 -8.12 2.89 0.59
N LEU A 353 -9.38 3.28 0.39
CA LEU A 353 -10.39 3.27 1.44
C LEU A 353 -10.72 1.87 1.92
N ALA A 354 -10.85 0.90 1.02
CA ALA A 354 -11.09 -0.50 1.39
C ALA A 354 -9.98 -1.02 2.35
N LEU A 355 -8.72 -0.67 2.08
CA LEU A 355 -7.58 -1.03 2.94
C LEU A 355 -7.62 -0.30 4.30
N LEU A 356 -7.86 1.02 4.29
CA LEU A 356 -7.88 1.82 5.52
C LEU A 356 -9.06 1.48 6.44
N ILE A 357 -10.23 1.21 5.88
CA ILE A 357 -11.40 0.80 6.65
C ILE A 357 -11.16 -0.60 7.25
N THR A 358 -10.57 -1.53 6.49
CA THR A 358 -10.24 -2.87 6.99
C THR A 358 -9.30 -2.81 8.20
N THR A 359 -8.21 -2.05 8.07
CA THR A 359 -7.22 -1.89 9.15
C THR A 359 -7.82 -1.17 10.35
N THR A 360 -8.60 -0.11 10.13
CA THR A 360 -9.29 0.61 11.22
C THR A 360 -10.33 -0.26 11.93
N LEU A 361 -11.05 -1.13 11.20
CA LEU A 361 -11.98 -2.08 11.79
C LEU A 361 -11.26 -3.11 12.66
N SER A 362 -10.09 -3.58 12.22
CA SER A 362 -9.22 -4.47 13.00
C SER A 362 -8.78 -3.80 14.32
N THR A 363 -8.29 -2.55 14.25
CA THR A 363 -7.97 -1.71 15.42
C THR A 363 -9.17 -1.55 16.34
N ALA A 364 -10.35 -1.24 15.79
CA ALA A 364 -11.58 -1.07 16.57
C ALA A 364 -11.99 -2.37 17.28
N MET A 365 -11.81 -3.53 16.64
CA MET A 365 -12.07 -4.82 17.27
C MET A 365 -11.11 -5.09 18.43
N ALA A 366 -9.80 -4.85 18.24
CA ALA A 366 -8.81 -4.99 19.30
C ALA A 366 -9.06 -4.03 20.48
N ALA A 367 -9.43 -2.77 20.17
CA ALA A 367 -9.77 -1.75 21.16
C ALA A 367 -10.95 -2.15 22.07
N ARG A 368 -11.92 -2.92 21.54
CA ARG A 368 -13.10 -3.35 22.30
C ARG A 368 -12.81 -4.43 23.33
N GLU A 369 -11.70 -5.15 23.19
CA GLU A 369 -11.25 -6.17 24.14
C GLU A 369 -10.49 -5.56 25.33
N GLY A 370 -10.01 -4.32 25.20
CA GLY A 370 -9.39 -3.56 26.28
C GLY A 370 -7.98 -3.06 25.95
N PRO A 371 -7.33 -2.36 26.89
CA PRO A 371 -6.03 -1.73 26.64
C PRO A 371 -4.91 -2.74 26.34
N VAL A 372 -4.81 -3.83 27.10
CA VAL A 372 -3.73 -4.82 26.94
C VAL A 372 -3.79 -5.53 25.57
N PRO A 373 -4.95 -6.08 25.12
CA PRO A 373 -5.08 -6.62 23.76
C PRO A 373 -4.81 -5.60 22.65
N MET A 374 -5.27 -4.37 22.82
CA MET A 374 -5.05 -3.31 21.85
C MET A 374 -3.56 -2.92 21.75
N ALA A 375 -2.85 -2.84 22.88
CA ALA A 375 -1.42 -2.57 22.91
C ALA A 375 -0.62 -3.68 22.18
N GLY A 376 -0.95 -4.95 22.43
CA GLY A 376 -0.34 -6.08 21.72
C GLY A 376 -0.63 -6.07 20.21
N HIS A 377 -1.88 -5.75 19.84
CA HIS A 377 -2.27 -5.53 18.45
C HIS A 377 -1.47 -4.41 17.78
N GLN A 378 -1.27 -3.29 18.49
CA GLN A 378 -0.50 -2.16 17.97
C GLN A 378 0.95 -2.56 17.65
N ILE A 379 1.63 -3.30 18.54
CA ILE A 379 2.99 -3.79 18.28
C ILE A 379 3.01 -4.66 17.02
N CYS A 380 2.05 -5.61 16.92
CA CYS A 380 1.96 -6.52 15.78
C CYS A 380 1.75 -5.77 14.47
N VAL A 381 0.81 -4.84 14.42
CA VAL A 381 0.51 -4.05 13.22
C VAL A 381 1.67 -3.16 12.82
N GLN A 382 2.37 -2.54 13.79
CA GLN A 382 3.51 -1.66 13.49
C GLN A 382 4.69 -2.43 12.91
N VAL A 383 5.06 -3.56 13.51
CA VAL A 383 6.12 -4.42 12.96
C VAL A 383 5.70 -4.99 11.60
N TRP A 384 4.45 -5.44 11.48
CA TRP A 384 3.92 -5.96 10.22
C TRP A 384 3.99 -4.91 9.10
N LEU A 385 3.52 -3.68 9.35
CA LEU A 385 3.57 -2.58 8.37
C LEU A 385 5.00 -2.19 8.01
N ALA A 386 5.88 -2.07 9.02
CA ALA A 386 7.26 -1.67 8.79
C ALA A 386 8.00 -2.65 7.87
N VAL A 387 7.81 -3.95 8.09
CA VAL A 387 8.40 -4.99 7.24
C VAL A 387 7.72 -5.06 5.86
N SER A 388 6.41 -4.85 5.80
CA SER A 388 5.66 -4.78 4.54
C SER A 388 6.20 -3.69 3.60
N LEU A 389 6.55 -2.53 4.13
CA LEU A 389 7.05 -1.39 3.35
C LEU A 389 8.39 -1.66 2.65
N LEU A 390 9.19 -2.63 3.12
CA LEU A 390 10.38 -3.07 2.38
C LEU A 390 10.00 -3.74 1.05
N THR A 391 8.87 -4.45 1.01
CA THR A 391 8.36 -5.10 -0.21
C THR A 391 7.76 -4.10 -1.20
N ASP A 392 7.35 -2.92 -0.72
CA ASP A 392 6.88 -1.81 -1.56
C ASP A 392 7.99 -1.27 -2.49
N ALA A 393 9.24 -1.26 -2.00
CA ALA A 393 10.38 -0.88 -2.83
C ALA A 393 10.59 -1.81 -4.04
N LEU A 394 10.35 -3.11 -3.84
CA LEU A 394 10.39 -4.10 -4.92
C LEU A 394 9.21 -3.90 -5.89
N ALA A 395 8.03 -3.56 -5.36
CA ALA A 395 6.86 -3.22 -6.16
C ALA A 395 7.10 -2.01 -7.07
N LEU A 396 7.77 -0.96 -6.56
CA LEU A 396 8.16 0.23 -7.35
C LEU A 396 9.16 -0.11 -8.47
N ALA A 397 10.13 -0.99 -8.20
CA ALA A 397 11.06 -1.45 -9.22
C ALA A 397 10.33 -2.21 -10.34
N GLY A 398 9.44 -3.15 -9.97
CA GLY A 398 8.61 -3.88 -10.91
C GLY A 398 7.69 -2.96 -11.72
N GLN A 399 7.08 -1.97 -11.08
CA GLN A 399 6.24 -0.95 -11.72
C GLN A 399 7.01 -0.21 -12.83
N ALA A 400 8.22 0.26 -12.54
CA ALA A 400 9.03 1.05 -13.47
C ALA A 400 9.48 0.22 -14.69
N LEU A 401 10.01 -0.99 -14.44
CA LEU A 401 10.50 -1.88 -15.50
C LEU A 401 9.36 -2.40 -16.38
N LEU A 402 8.23 -2.76 -15.77
CA LEU A 402 7.04 -3.22 -16.51
C LEU A 402 6.46 -2.11 -17.38
N ALA A 403 6.30 -0.89 -16.84
CA ALA A 403 5.81 0.26 -17.60
C ALA A 403 6.72 0.57 -18.80
N SER A 404 8.04 0.51 -18.61
CA SER A 404 9.03 0.70 -19.69
C SER A 404 8.88 -0.36 -20.78
N GLY A 405 8.88 -1.65 -20.43
CA GLY A 405 8.76 -2.75 -21.39
C GLY A 405 7.46 -2.72 -22.20
N VAL A 406 6.34 -2.40 -21.55
CA VAL A 406 5.04 -2.25 -22.23
C VAL A 406 5.03 -1.03 -23.16
N SER A 407 5.58 0.11 -22.72
CA SER A 407 5.64 1.32 -23.54
C SER A 407 6.47 1.16 -24.82
N GLN A 408 7.48 0.28 -24.79
CA GLN A 408 8.34 -0.04 -25.93
C GLN A 408 7.77 -1.17 -26.82
N GLY A 409 6.63 -1.76 -26.44
CA GLY A 409 6.02 -2.90 -27.15
C GLY A 409 6.77 -4.22 -26.95
N ASN A 410 7.75 -4.28 -26.04
CA ASN A 410 8.51 -5.49 -25.73
C ASN A 410 7.79 -6.34 -24.66
N TYR A 411 6.69 -6.97 -25.08
CA TYR A 411 5.88 -7.81 -24.18
C TYR A 411 6.62 -9.05 -23.67
N GLY A 412 7.64 -9.52 -24.39
CA GLY A 412 8.49 -10.63 -23.94
C GLY A 412 9.27 -10.27 -22.67
N GLN A 413 10.01 -9.17 -22.72
CA GLN A 413 10.73 -8.64 -21.56
C GLN A 413 9.77 -8.25 -20.42
N ALA A 414 8.63 -7.62 -20.74
CA ALA A 414 7.61 -7.28 -19.74
C ALA A 414 7.11 -8.51 -18.96
N ARG A 415 6.89 -9.63 -19.66
CA ARG A 415 6.47 -10.89 -19.03
C ARG A 415 7.57 -11.48 -18.16
N GLU A 416 8.82 -11.41 -18.59
CA GLU A 416 9.97 -11.86 -17.82
C GLU A 416 10.16 -11.05 -16.53
N VAL A 417 10.01 -9.71 -16.61
CA VAL A 417 9.99 -8.83 -15.43
C VAL A 417 8.91 -9.24 -14.44
N VAL A 418 7.68 -9.49 -14.91
CA VAL A 418 6.58 -9.95 -14.03
C VAL A 418 6.95 -11.23 -13.27
N TYR A 419 7.46 -12.25 -13.96
CA TYR A 419 7.83 -13.51 -13.32
C TYR A 419 8.98 -13.33 -12.32
N LYS A 420 10.04 -12.62 -12.71
CA LYS A 420 11.22 -12.42 -11.86
C LYS A 420 10.89 -11.57 -10.62
N VAL A 421 10.11 -10.49 -10.75
CA VAL A 421 9.71 -9.67 -9.60
C VAL A 421 8.81 -10.47 -8.65
N LEU A 422 7.90 -11.31 -9.17
CA LEU A 422 7.08 -12.19 -8.34
C LEU A 422 7.92 -13.26 -7.60
N GLN A 423 8.90 -13.87 -8.26
CA GLN A 423 9.82 -14.83 -7.64
C GLN A 423 10.67 -14.17 -6.54
N ILE A 424 11.29 -13.02 -6.84
CA ILE A 424 12.08 -12.25 -5.86
C ILE A 424 11.18 -11.79 -4.71
N GLY A 425 9.95 -11.38 -4.99
CA GLY A 425 8.96 -10.97 -3.99
C GLY A 425 8.56 -12.11 -3.06
N ALA A 426 8.28 -13.29 -3.61
CA ALA A 426 7.99 -14.49 -2.82
C ALA A 426 9.18 -14.88 -1.94
N LEU A 427 10.39 -14.89 -2.49
CA LEU A 427 11.62 -15.17 -1.72
C LEU A 427 11.82 -14.15 -0.60
N THR A 428 11.63 -12.87 -0.91
CA THR A 428 11.74 -11.78 0.07
C THR A 428 10.71 -11.95 1.18
N GLY A 429 9.45 -12.22 0.85
CA GLY A 429 8.38 -12.45 1.82
C GLY A 429 8.62 -13.67 2.71
N VAL A 430 9.13 -14.78 2.15
CA VAL A 430 9.54 -15.96 2.95
C VAL A 430 10.71 -15.64 3.87
N THR A 431 11.72 -14.91 3.38
CA THR A 431 12.89 -14.51 4.17
C THR A 431 12.50 -13.58 5.31
N LEU A 432 11.64 -12.59 5.04
CA LEU A 432 11.10 -11.67 6.04
C LEU A 432 10.22 -12.41 7.06
N GLY A 433 9.34 -13.30 6.59
CA GLY A 433 8.50 -14.12 7.44
C GLY A 433 9.33 -15.00 8.38
N PHE A 434 10.35 -15.69 7.87
CA PHE A 434 11.24 -16.50 8.69
C PHE A 434 12.03 -15.67 9.70
N SER A 435 12.59 -14.53 9.26
CA SER A 435 13.35 -13.61 10.13
C SER A 435 12.49 -13.10 11.28
N LEU A 436 11.23 -12.74 11.00
CA LEU A 436 10.28 -12.35 12.03
C LEU A 436 9.89 -13.54 12.92
N PHE A 437 9.63 -14.71 12.38
CA PHE A 437 9.28 -15.88 13.20
C PHE A 437 10.34 -16.19 14.26
N VAL A 438 11.62 -16.06 13.92
CA VAL A 438 12.74 -16.27 14.85
C VAL A 438 12.98 -15.06 15.75
N GLY A 439 12.88 -13.83 15.24
CA GLY A 439 13.28 -12.61 15.93
C GLY A 439 12.17 -11.84 16.65
N PHE A 440 10.89 -12.14 16.39
CA PHE A 440 9.78 -11.30 16.84
C PHE A 440 9.65 -11.21 18.36
N GLU A 441 9.96 -12.28 19.10
CA GLU A 441 9.94 -12.26 20.57
C GLU A 441 11.00 -11.31 21.15
N ALA A 442 12.20 -11.28 20.56
CA ALA A 442 13.24 -10.33 20.96
C ALA A 442 12.87 -8.89 20.54
N LEU A 443 12.25 -8.74 19.36
CA LEU A 443 11.79 -7.44 18.87
C LEU A 443 10.65 -6.88 19.71
N SER A 444 9.66 -7.69 20.11
CA SER A 444 8.51 -7.23 20.90
C SER A 444 8.92 -6.68 22.26
N GLY A 445 9.96 -7.26 22.88
CA GLY A 445 10.56 -6.75 24.11
C GLY A 445 11.18 -5.34 24.01
N LEU A 446 11.46 -4.86 22.80
CA LEU A 446 11.89 -3.46 22.59
C LEU A 446 10.72 -2.48 22.65
N PHE A 447 9.47 -2.94 22.56
CA PHE A 447 8.30 -2.07 22.53
C PHE A 447 7.63 -1.93 23.89
N SER A 448 7.67 -2.96 24.74
CA SER A 448 7.03 -2.91 26.04
C SER A 448 7.75 -3.81 27.05
N SER A 449 7.63 -3.43 28.33
CA SER A 449 8.06 -4.24 29.48
C SER A 449 6.88 -4.98 30.14
N ASP A 450 5.65 -4.78 29.67
CA ASP A 450 4.44 -5.41 30.21
C ASP A 450 4.30 -6.85 29.70
N SER A 451 4.38 -7.82 30.61
CA SER A 451 4.33 -9.25 30.27
C SER A 451 3.02 -9.66 29.60
N GLU A 452 1.89 -9.06 29.96
CA GLU A 452 0.59 -9.42 29.36
C GLU A 452 0.51 -8.92 27.91
N VAL A 453 1.02 -7.71 27.65
CA VAL A 453 1.12 -7.16 26.28
C VAL A 453 2.05 -8.00 25.42
N LEU A 454 3.20 -8.39 25.95
CA LEU A 454 4.18 -9.22 25.26
C LEU A 454 3.63 -10.62 24.96
N GLU A 455 2.82 -11.20 25.85
CA GLU A 455 2.16 -12.48 25.61
C GLU A 455 1.21 -12.39 24.41
N ILE A 456 0.39 -11.33 24.34
CA ILE A 456 -0.51 -11.09 23.19
C ILE A 456 0.28 -10.88 21.91
N ALA A 457 1.36 -10.09 21.95
CA ALA A 457 2.25 -9.91 20.81
C ALA A 457 2.82 -11.26 20.35
N ARG A 458 3.24 -12.13 21.29
CA ARG A 458 3.78 -13.45 20.99
C ARG A 458 2.77 -14.33 20.24
N TYR A 459 1.50 -14.36 20.64
CA TYR A 459 0.46 -15.05 19.87
C TYR A 459 0.29 -14.46 18.46
N GLY A 460 0.47 -13.14 18.31
CA GLY A 460 0.47 -12.43 17.04
C GLY A 460 1.61 -12.81 16.09
N THR A 461 2.73 -13.37 16.59
CA THR A 461 3.91 -13.75 15.79
C THR A 461 3.53 -14.61 14.59
N LEU A 462 2.68 -15.63 14.78
CA LEU A 462 2.27 -16.53 13.70
C LEU A 462 1.54 -15.78 12.58
N PHE A 463 0.72 -14.79 12.93
CA PHE A 463 0.05 -13.95 11.94
C PHE A 463 1.03 -13.00 11.27
N VAL A 464 1.85 -12.29 12.06
CA VAL A 464 2.80 -11.28 11.54
C VAL A 464 3.82 -11.92 10.60
N ALA A 465 4.43 -13.04 11.00
CA ALA A 465 5.41 -13.77 10.21
C ALA A 465 4.77 -14.58 9.08
N GLY A 466 3.72 -15.35 9.39
CA GLY A 466 3.07 -16.24 8.43
C GLY A 466 2.35 -15.53 7.30
N SER A 467 1.94 -14.26 7.49
CA SER A 467 1.34 -13.45 6.44
C SER A 467 2.35 -12.80 5.49
N GLN A 468 3.64 -12.68 5.86
CA GLN A 468 4.64 -11.96 5.04
C GLN A 468 4.80 -12.49 3.60
N PRO A 469 4.82 -13.81 3.34
CA PRO A 469 4.94 -14.31 1.97
C PRO A 469 3.77 -13.87 1.08
N ILE A 470 2.54 -13.97 1.60
CA ILE A 470 1.32 -13.57 0.89
C ILE A 470 1.31 -12.05 0.70
N ASN A 471 1.72 -11.32 1.74
CA ASN A 471 1.77 -9.87 1.74
C ASN A 471 2.78 -9.34 0.73
N ALA A 472 3.99 -9.91 0.65
CA ALA A 472 5.01 -9.52 -0.32
C ALA A 472 4.52 -9.69 -1.77
N ILE A 473 3.84 -10.81 -2.06
CA ILE A 473 3.23 -11.04 -3.37
C ILE A 473 2.12 -10.01 -3.65
N ALA A 474 1.28 -9.70 -2.66
CA ALA A 474 0.22 -8.71 -2.81
C ALA A 474 0.77 -7.30 -3.10
N PHE A 475 1.82 -6.86 -2.41
CA PHE A 475 2.50 -5.58 -2.67
C PHE A 475 3.15 -5.55 -4.06
N VAL A 476 3.85 -6.61 -4.44
CA VAL A 476 4.43 -6.72 -5.79
C VAL A 476 3.36 -6.63 -6.87
N LEU A 477 2.27 -7.40 -6.74
CA LEU A 477 1.16 -7.37 -7.70
C LEU A 477 0.55 -5.96 -7.79
N ASP A 478 0.42 -5.27 -6.67
CA ASP A 478 -0.07 -3.89 -6.66
C ASP A 478 0.82 -2.97 -7.52
N GLY A 479 2.14 -3.03 -7.35
CA GLY A 479 3.09 -2.28 -8.18
C GLY A 479 3.00 -2.66 -9.67
N LEU A 480 2.84 -3.95 -9.98
CA LEU A 480 2.69 -4.42 -11.36
C LEU A 480 1.39 -3.90 -12.01
N TYR A 481 0.27 -3.90 -11.30
CA TYR A 481 -0.99 -3.32 -11.80
C TYR A 481 -0.87 -1.82 -12.05
N TYR A 482 -0.15 -1.10 -11.18
CA TYR A 482 0.18 0.31 -11.42
C TYR A 482 1.07 0.49 -12.65
N GLY A 483 2.01 -0.42 -12.89
CA GLY A 483 2.92 -0.38 -14.04
C GLY A 483 2.20 -0.47 -15.39
N VAL A 484 1.12 -1.24 -15.45
CA VAL A 484 0.27 -1.36 -16.65
C VAL A 484 -0.97 -0.45 -16.62
N SER A 485 -1.14 0.35 -15.56
CA SER A 485 -2.29 1.24 -15.35
C SER A 485 -3.65 0.52 -15.30
N ASP A 486 -3.69 -0.73 -14.85
CA ASP A 486 -4.93 -1.50 -14.66
C ASP A 486 -5.53 -1.22 -13.26
N PHE A 487 -5.96 0.02 -13.07
CA PHE A 487 -6.52 0.50 -11.81
C PHE A 487 -7.91 -0.07 -11.51
N GLU A 488 -8.64 -0.51 -12.54
CA GLU A 488 -9.95 -1.15 -12.39
C GLU A 488 -9.80 -2.48 -11.68
N PHE A 489 -8.91 -3.36 -12.17
CA PHE A 489 -8.68 -4.65 -11.52
C PHE A 489 -8.18 -4.50 -10.09
N ALA A 490 -7.23 -3.59 -9.85
CA ALA A 490 -6.71 -3.32 -8.51
C ALA A 490 -7.81 -2.83 -7.54
N ALA A 491 -8.73 -1.99 -8.01
CA ALA A 491 -9.84 -1.51 -7.18
C ALA A 491 -10.89 -2.60 -6.90
N TYR A 492 -11.31 -3.36 -7.92
CA TYR A 492 -12.33 -4.40 -7.76
C TYR A 492 -11.84 -5.57 -6.90
N SER A 493 -10.59 -6.00 -7.08
CA SER A 493 -10.00 -7.06 -6.26
C SER A 493 -9.93 -6.66 -4.78
N MET A 494 -9.53 -5.43 -4.48
CA MET A 494 -9.50 -4.89 -3.11
C MET A 494 -10.91 -4.75 -2.52
N ALA A 495 -11.88 -4.27 -3.31
CA ALA A 495 -13.27 -4.18 -2.88
C ALA A 495 -13.88 -5.56 -2.58
N PHE A 496 -13.53 -6.58 -3.36
CA PHE A 496 -13.92 -7.96 -3.09
C PHE A 496 -13.33 -8.48 -1.78
N ALA A 497 -12.01 -8.31 -1.57
CA ALA A 497 -11.34 -8.70 -0.33
C ALA A 497 -11.94 -7.99 0.91
N PHE A 498 -12.25 -6.71 0.78
CA PHE A 498 -12.95 -5.93 1.81
C PHE A 498 -14.35 -6.49 2.10
N SER A 499 -15.12 -6.80 1.05
CA SER A 499 -16.46 -7.37 1.21
C SER A 499 -16.44 -8.71 1.96
N VAL A 500 -15.48 -9.58 1.63
CA VAL A 500 -15.26 -10.85 2.35
C VAL A 500 -14.93 -10.61 3.83
N THR A 501 -14.15 -9.57 4.12
CA THR A 501 -13.80 -9.20 5.49
C THR A 501 -15.01 -8.75 6.29
N LEU A 502 -15.90 -7.93 5.70
CA LEU A 502 -17.16 -7.51 6.34
C LEU A 502 -18.15 -8.65 6.56
N CYS A 503 -18.20 -9.63 5.65
CA CYS A 503 -19.10 -10.79 5.77
C CYS A 503 -18.73 -11.72 6.93
N LYS A 504 -17.48 -11.71 7.40
CA LYS A 504 -17.11 -12.37 8.65
C LYS A 504 -17.66 -11.54 9.81
N LYS A 505 -18.86 -11.90 10.29
CA LYS A 505 -19.49 -11.30 11.47
C LYS A 505 -18.46 -11.23 12.61
N PRO A 506 -18.16 -10.04 13.18
CA PRO A 506 -17.28 -9.96 14.34
C PRO A 506 -17.88 -10.84 15.44
N PRO A 507 -17.07 -11.65 16.15
CA PRO A 507 -17.56 -12.48 17.24
C PRO A 507 -18.30 -11.57 18.22
N GLY A 508 -19.60 -11.78 18.34
CA GLY A 508 -20.43 -10.97 19.23
C GLY A 508 -19.95 -11.17 20.66
N ARG A 509 -19.87 -10.07 21.44
CA ARG A 509 -19.70 -10.11 22.90
C ARG A 509 -20.60 -11.23 23.44
N LYS A 510 -20.00 -12.28 23.97
CA LYS A 510 -20.72 -13.17 24.88
C LYS A 510 -21.15 -12.28 26.04
N ARG A 511 -22.45 -11.97 26.07
CA ARG A 511 -23.09 -11.31 27.20
C ARG A 511 -22.79 -12.20 28.39
N LEU A 512 -21.95 -11.72 29.31
CA LEU A 512 -21.85 -12.28 30.65
C LEU A 512 -23.22 -12.05 31.29
N GLU A 513 -24.17 -12.92 31.00
CA GLU A 513 -25.33 -13.11 31.85
C GLU A 513 -24.79 -13.73 33.13
N LYS A 514 -24.85 -12.92 34.19
CA LYS A 514 -24.70 -13.32 35.57
C LYS A 514 -25.44 -14.65 35.80
N SER A 515 -24.74 -15.62 36.35
CA SER A 515 -25.35 -16.60 37.26
C SER A 515 -24.66 -16.51 38.61
#